data_AF-K0H6F9-F1
#
_entry.id   AF-K0H6F9-F1
#
_cell.length_a   1.000
_cell.length_b   1.000
_cell.length_c   1.000
_cell.angle_alpha   90.00
_cell.angle_beta   90.00
_cell.angle_gamma   90.00
#
_symmetry.space_group_name_H-M   'P 1'
#
loop_
_entity.id
_entity.type
_entity.pdbx_description
1 polymer ?
#
loop_
_entity_poly.entity_id
_entity_poly.type
_entity_poly.pdbx_seq_one_letter_code
_entity_poly.pdbx_strand_id
1 'polypeptide(L)' 'GLSFWAPSKILWRTVRGMLPHKTKRGYTALLRLTAYEGIPPPFDKKKRMVIPSALRILRLQGGRKFCALGRLSHEVGWKY' A
#
# COMPACT_ATOMS: atom_id res chain seq x y z
N GLY A 1 -12.12 12.65 -1.98
CA GLY A 1 -11.04 13.65 -2.06
C GLY A 1 -9.70 12.98 -1.78
N LEU A 2 -8.66 13.33 -2.54
CA LEU A 2 -7.31 12.76 -2.42
C LEU A 2 -6.67 13.10 -1.06
N SER A 3 -6.99 12.35 -0.01
CA SER A 3 -6.28 12.49 1.27
C SER A 3 -4.88 11.91 1.13
N PHE A 4 -3.86 12.72 1.43
CA PHE A 4 -2.46 12.28 1.49
C PHE A 4 -2.24 11.14 2.49
N TRP A 5 -3.16 11.03 3.45
CA TRP A 5 -3.15 10.09 4.54
C TRP A 5 -3.92 8.82 4.26
N ALA A 6 -4.51 8.66 3.07
CA ALA A 6 -5.11 7.40 2.67
C ALA A 6 -4.04 6.28 2.61
N PRO A 7 -4.29 5.08 3.18
CA PRO A 7 -3.34 3.96 3.18
C PRO A 7 -2.74 3.63 1.80
N SER A 8 -3.55 3.64 0.74
CA SER A 8 -3.22 3.46 -0.68
C SER A 8 -2.24 4.51 -1.19
N LYS A 9 -2.38 5.77 -0.76
CA LYS A 9 -1.44 6.85 -1.10
C LYS A 9 -0.14 6.71 -0.33
N ILE A 10 -0.19 6.30 0.93
CA ILE A 10 1.01 6.00 1.71
C ILE A 10 1.80 4.87 1.02
N LEU A 11 1.14 3.76 0.67
CA LEU A 11 1.75 2.64 -0.05
C LEU A 11 2.34 3.10 -1.39
N TRP A 12 1.59 3.87 -2.19
CA TRP A 12 2.07 4.36 -3.48
C TRP A 12 3.31 5.26 -3.34
N ARG A 13 3.36 6.12 -2.32
CA ARG A 13 4.53 6.96 -2.03
C ARG A 13 5.75 6.13 -1.61
N THR A 14 5.55 5.12 -0.78
CA THR A 14 6.61 4.20 -0.36
C THR A 14 7.21 3.48 -1.57
N VAL A 15 6.38 2.92 -2.45
CA VAL A 15 6.87 2.25 -3.67
C VAL A 15 7.53 3.23 -4.64
N ARG A 16 6.97 4.44 -4.81
CA ARG A 16 7.60 5.50 -5.61
C ARG A 16 9.00 5.86 -5.10
N GLY A 17 9.20 5.89 -3.78
CA GLY A 17 10.49 6.16 -3.15
C GLY A 17 11.55 5.08 -3.43
N MET A 18 11.12 3.85 -3.73
CA MET A 18 12.00 2.73 -4.07
C MET A 18 12.37 2.66 -5.56
N LEU A 19 11.80 3.55 -6.40
CA LEU A 19 12.04 3.60 -7.84
C LEU A 19 12.77 4.88 -8.23
N PRO A 20 13.63 4.85 -9.28
CA PRO A 20 14.20 6.04 -9.91
C PRO A 20 13.13 6.78 -10.73
N HIS A 21 12.05 7.21 -10.08
CA HIS A 21 10.79 7.66 -10.69
C HIS A 21 10.91 8.98 -11.47
N LYS A 22 12.03 9.70 -11.35
CA LYS A 22 12.35 10.87 -12.18
C LYS A 22 12.81 10.49 -13.60
N THR A 23 13.27 9.24 -13.79
CA THR A 23 13.63 8.72 -15.11
C THR A 23 12.38 8.26 -15.86
N LYS A 24 12.40 8.30 -17.20
CA LYS A 24 11.30 7.79 -18.02
C LYS A 24 10.96 6.33 -17.70
N ARG A 25 11.97 5.48 -17.47
CA ARG A 25 11.81 4.07 -17.08
C ARG A 25 11.17 3.92 -15.70
N GLY A 26 11.59 4.71 -14.71
CA GLY A 26 11.01 4.66 -13.37
C GLY A 26 9.56 5.15 -13.36
N TYR A 27 9.25 6.19 -14.14
CA TYR A 27 7.90 6.69 -14.30
C TYR A 27 6.98 5.64 -14.95
N THR A 28 7.40 4.97 -16.03
CA THR A 28 6.61 3.92 -16.67
C THR A 28 6.42 2.70 -15.77
N ALA A 29 7.40 2.36 -14.92
CA ALA A 29 7.22 1.32 -13.90
C ALA A 29 6.18 1.73 -12.86
N LEU A 30 6.19 2.99 -12.39
CA LEU A 30 5.23 3.49 -11.42
C LEU A 30 3.80 3.52 -11.98
N LEU A 31 3.61 3.82 -13.27
CA LEU A 31 2.31 3.79 -13.94
C LEU A 31 1.66 2.40 -13.95
N ARG A 32 2.43 1.32 -13.81
CA ARG A 32 1.90 -0.05 -13.73
C ARG A 32 1.31 -0.36 -12.36
N LEU A 33 1.63 0.44 -11.34
CA LEU A 33 1.12 0.24 -9.98
C LEU A 33 -0.19 1.02 -9.79
N THR A 34 -1.22 0.29 -9.36
CA THR A 34 -2.46 0.88 -8.83
C THR A 34 -2.68 0.37 -7.41
N ALA A 35 -3.11 1.28 -6.52
CA ALA A 35 -3.37 0.98 -5.11
C ALA A 35 -4.76 1.50 -4.74
N TYR A 36 -5.53 0.69 -4.03
CA TYR A 36 -6.91 0.96 -3.65
C TYR A 36 -7.11 0.69 -2.15
N GLU A 37 -8.10 1.35 -1.56
CA GLU A 37 -8.64 0.98 -0.25
C GLU A 37 -9.74 -0.05 -0.44
N GLY A 38 -9.74 -1.10 0.38
CA GLY A 38 -10.64 -2.23 0.17
C GLY A 38 -10.36 -2.94 -1.17
N ILE A 39 -11.40 -3.55 -1.74
CA ILE A 39 -11.29 -4.30 -2.99
C ILE A 39 -12.43 -3.87 -3.90
N PRO A 40 -12.23 -2.86 -4.76
CA PRO A 40 -13.28 -2.36 -5.63
C PRO A 40 -13.57 -3.34 -6.78
N PRO A 41 -14.78 -3.32 -7.37
CA PRO A 41 -15.05 -3.99 -8.63
C PRO A 41 -14.10 -3.49 -9.75
N PRO A 42 -13.60 -4.36 -10.64
CA PRO A 42 -13.87 -5.80 -10.77
C PRO A 42 -12.85 -6.70 -10.05
N PHE A 43 -12.05 -6.16 -9.12
CA PHE A 43 -10.99 -6.90 -8.43
C PHE A 43 -11.51 -7.79 -7.30
N ASP A 44 -12.72 -7.52 -6.82
CA ASP A 44 -13.47 -8.29 -5.82
C ASP A 44 -13.63 -9.76 -6.22
N LYS A 45 -13.88 -10.01 -7.52
CA LYS A 45 -14.07 -11.36 -8.08
C LYS A 45 -12.77 -12.02 -8.55
N LYS A 46 -11.66 -11.28 -8.59
CA LYS A 46 -10.37 -11.82 -9.05
C LYS A 46 -9.65 -12.52 -7.90
N LYS A 47 -8.98 -13.63 -8.20
CA LYS A 47 -8.13 -14.32 -7.22
C LYS A 47 -7.02 -13.38 -6.76
N ARG A 48 -6.97 -13.12 -5.45
CA ARG A 48 -5.94 -12.29 -4.82
C ARG A 48 -4.69 -13.12 -4.57
N MET A 49 -3.54 -12.54 -4.88
CA MET A 49 -2.24 -13.14 -4.62
C MET A 49 -1.63 -12.54 -3.37
N VAL A 50 -0.88 -13.35 -2.62
CA VAL A 50 -0.18 -12.95 -1.41
C VAL A 50 1.31 -13.12 -1.65
N ILE A 51 2.11 -12.14 -1.22
CA ILE A 51 3.57 -12.19 -1.30
C ILE A 51 4.09 -12.73 0.05
N PRO A 52 4.55 -13.99 0.16
CA PRO A 52 4.90 -14.58 1.45
C PRO A 52 6.06 -13.85 2.13
N SER A 53 6.99 -13.33 1.35
CA SER A 53 8.14 -12.57 1.86
C SER A 53 7.76 -11.24 2.51
N ALA A 54 6.53 -10.74 2.32
CA ALA A 54 6.02 -9.52 2.94
C ALA A 54 5.01 -9.81 4.08
N LEU A 55 4.73 -11.07 4.39
CA LEU A 55 3.75 -11.42 5.42
C LEU A 55 4.29 -11.15 6.82
N ARG A 56 3.57 -10.32 7.58
CA ARG A 56 3.91 -9.99 8.98
C ARG A 56 4.12 -11.23 9.85
N ILE A 57 3.24 -12.22 9.79
CA ILE A 57 3.32 -13.43 10.63
C ILE A 57 4.58 -14.25 10.36
N LEU A 58 5.12 -14.16 9.14
CA LEU A 58 6.34 -14.87 8.74
C LEU A 58 7.61 -14.03 8.98
N ARG A 59 7.51 -12.70 8.99
CA ARG A 59 8.65 -11.78 9.06
C ARG A 59 8.87 -11.15 10.43
N LEU A 60 7.83 -10.99 11.24
CA LEU A 60 7.90 -10.35 12.54
C LEU A 60 7.85 -11.40 13.65
N GLN A 61 8.84 -11.38 14.54
CA GLN A 61 8.87 -12.27 15.71
C GLN A 61 7.63 -12.08 16.60
N GLY A 62 7.13 -13.18 17.16
CA GLY A 62 6.04 -13.16 18.13
C GLY A 62 6.30 -12.22 19.31
N GLY A 63 5.25 -11.55 19.78
CA GLY A 63 5.32 -10.58 20.89
C GLY A 63 5.78 -9.17 20.51
N ARG A 64 6.26 -8.93 19.27
CA ARG A 64 6.62 -7.58 18.81
C ARG A 64 5.37 -6.77 18.46
N LYS A 65 5.32 -5.52 18.93
CA LYS A 65 4.25 -4.58 18.62
C LYS A 65 4.27 -4.21 17.14
N PHE A 66 3.10 -4.05 16.54
CA PHE A 66 2.93 -3.58 15.17
C PHE A 66 1.69 -2.69 15.08
N CYS A 67 1.56 -1.92 14.00
CA CYS A 67 0.40 -1.09 13.74
C CYS A 67 -0.22 -1.44 12.38
N ALA A 68 -1.54 -1.37 12.29
CA ALA A 68 -2.25 -1.43 11.02
C ALA A 68 -2.22 -0.06 10.34
N LEU A 69 -1.97 -0.03 9.03
CA LEU A 69 -1.88 1.22 8.28
C LEU A 69 -3.20 2.00 8.28
N GLY A 70 -4.35 1.31 8.26
CA GLY A 70 -5.67 1.94 8.37
C GLY A 70 -5.86 2.69 9.68
N ARG A 71 -5.43 2.11 10.81
CA ARG A 71 -5.47 2.79 12.12
C ARG A 71 -4.61 4.06 12.12
N LEU A 72 -3.36 3.95 11.67
CA LEU A 72 -2.45 5.09 11.59
C LEU A 72 -3.06 6.20 10.73
N SER A 73 -3.63 5.83 9.57
CA SER A 73 -4.27 6.76 8.64
C SER A 73 -5.45 7.49 9.28
N HIS A 74 -6.27 6.78 10.05
CA HIS A 74 -7.38 7.36 10.80
C HIS A 74 -6.90 8.38 11.86
N GLU A 75 -5.86 8.04 12.62
CA GLU A 75 -5.27 8.93 13.64
C GLU A 75 -4.73 10.24 13.05
N VAL A 76 -4.28 10.24 11.79
CA VAL A 76 -3.79 11.44 11.09
C VAL A 76 -4.86 12.12 10.22
N GLY A 77 -6.13 11.78 10.39
CA GLY A 77 -7.26 12.49 9.79
C GLY A 77 -7.82 11.90 8.49
N TRP A 78 -7.53 10.63 8.17
CA TRP A 78 -8.27 9.90 7.14
C TRP A 78 -9.62 9.43 7.69
N LYS A 79 -10.73 9.92 7.12
CA LYS A 79 -12.10 9.79 7.67
C LYS A 79 -12.93 8.62 7.12
N TYR A 80 -12.34 7.78 6.28
CA TYR A 80 -13.01 6.65 5.60
C TYR A 80 -12.44 5.34 6.13
#